data_AF-A0A660TNN3-F1
#
_entry.id   AF-A0A660TNN3-F1
#
_cell.length_a   1.000
_cell.length_b   1.000
_cell.length_c   1.000
_cell.angle_alpha   90.00
_cell.angle_beta   90.00
_cell.angle_gamma   90.00
#
_symmetry.space_group_name_H-M   'P 1'
#
loop_
_entity.id
_entity.type
_entity.pdbx_description
1 polymer ?
#
loop_
_entity_poly.entity_id
_entity_poly.type
_entity_poly.pdbx_seq_one_letter_code
_entity_poly.pdbx_strand_id
1 'polypeptide(L)'
;MEELPVIDARPLFRKNTDELIGLLKTLRREQWLSPTCYPEWKVKDIAAHLIQSGLNRLSRQRDGFPSKEPLPPLGFEKILNIV
;
A
#
# COMPACT_ATOMS: atom_id res chain seq x y z
N MET A 1 -21.01 -19.30 17.15
CA MET A 1 -19.87 -18.84 16.33
C MET A 1 -18.64 -19.29 17.09
N GLU A 2 -17.82 -20.15 16.50
CA GLU A 2 -16.63 -20.69 17.20
C GLU A 2 -15.60 -19.57 17.37
N GLU A 3 -15.06 -19.40 18.58
CA GLU A 3 -14.07 -18.36 18.85
C GLU A 3 -12.73 -18.77 18.22
N LEU A 4 -12.28 -17.98 17.24
CA LEU A 4 -10.97 -18.19 16.62
C LEU A 4 -9.86 -17.70 17.57
N PRO A 5 -8.73 -18.43 17.65
CA PRO A 5 -7.60 -18.00 18.46
C PRO A 5 -7.01 -16.68 17.94
N VAL A 6 -6.59 -15.82 18.87
CA VAL A 6 -5.93 -14.55 18.53
C VAL A 6 -4.55 -14.83 17.97
N ILE A 7 -4.27 -14.32 16.76
CA ILE A 7 -2.96 -14.42 16.10
C ILE A 7 -2.18 -13.12 16.32
N ASP A 8 -0.99 -13.21 16.91
CA ASP A 8 -0.06 -12.07 16.94
C ASP A 8 0.70 -11.94 15.62
N ALA A 9 0.21 -11.06 14.75
CA ALA A 9 0.82 -10.78 13.44
C ALA A 9 1.97 -9.77 13.48
N ARG A 10 2.22 -9.08 14.61
CA ARG A 10 3.22 -7.99 14.70
C ARG A 10 4.64 -8.45 14.31
N PRO A 11 5.11 -9.64 14.71
CA PRO A 11 6.45 -10.12 14.31
C PRO A 11 6.60 -10.32 12.80
N LEU A 12 5.50 -10.49 12.07
CA LEU A 12 5.52 -10.78 10.62
C LEU A 12 5.63 -9.53 9.76
N PHE A 13 5.33 -8.34 10.29
CA PHE A 13 5.25 -7.12 9.48
C PHE A 13 6.57 -6.72 8.83
N ARG A 14 7.69 -6.85 9.54
CA ARG A 14 9.01 -6.54 8.96
C ARG A 14 9.31 -7.45 7.78
N LYS A 15 9.23 -8.78 7.99
CA LYS A 15 9.44 -9.77 6.95
C LYS A 15 8.52 -9.54 5.76
N ASN A 16 7.22 -9.34 6.00
CA ASN A 16 6.26 -9.09 4.93
C ASN A 16 6.59 -7.83 4.11
N THR A 17 7.03 -6.75 4.77
CA THR A 17 7.45 -5.53 4.08
C THR A 17 8.71 -5.77 3.26
N ASP A 18 9.70 -6.49 3.80
CA ASP A 18 10.95 -6.79 3.10
C ASP A 18 10.70 -7.65 1.85
N GLU A 19 9.84 -8.68 1.94
CA GLU A 19 9.44 -9.52 0.80
C GLU A 19 8.68 -8.71 -0.25
N LEU A 20 7.76 -7.82 0.15
CA LEU A 20 7.05 -6.94 -0.79
C LEU A 20 8.03 -6.03 -1.53
N ILE A 21 8.94 -5.37 -0.82
CA ILE A 21 9.96 -4.50 -1.45
C ILE A 21 10.89 -5.32 -2.35
N GLY A 22 11.26 -6.53 -1.94
CA GLY A 22 12.01 -7.48 -2.75
C GLY A 22 11.30 -7.77 -4.06
N LEU A 23 10.03 -8.18 -4.01
CA LEU A 23 9.21 -8.42 -5.20
C LEU A 23 9.12 -7.20 -6.11
N LEU A 24 8.79 -6.02 -5.58
CA LEU A 24 8.63 -4.80 -6.37
C LEU A 24 9.92 -4.42 -7.12
N LYS A 25 11.10 -4.67 -6.52
CA LYS A 25 12.40 -4.46 -7.18
C LYS A 25 12.67 -5.40 -8.36
N THR A 26 11.99 -6.54 -8.43
CA THR A 26 12.14 -7.49 -9.56
C THR A 26 11.30 -7.12 -10.77
N LEU A 27 10.34 -6.21 -10.63
CA LEU A 27 9.41 -5.85 -11.70
C LEU A 27 10.09 -5.01 -12.79
N ARG A 28 10.06 -5.52 -14.02
CA ARG A 28 10.43 -4.76 -15.22
C ARG A 28 9.40 -3.67 -15.51
N ARG A 29 9.81 -2.66 -16.25
CA ARG A 29 8.99 -1.48 -16.57
C ARG A 29 7.63 -1.82 -17.18
N GLU A 30 7.56 -2.85 -18.02
CA GLU A 30 6.32 -3.28 -18.68
C GLU A 30 5.38 -3.99 -17.70
N GLN A 31 5.93 -4.69 -16.70
CA GLN A 31 5.15 -5.43 -15.69
C GLN A 31 4.41 -4.48 -14.74
N TRP A 32 4.91 -3.27 -14.55
CA TRP A 32 4.19 -2.22 -13.82
C TRP A 32 2.86 -1.84 -14.48
N LEU A 33 2.71 -2.08 -15.79
CA LEU A 33 1.51 -1.77 -16.56
C LEU A 33 0.59 -2.97 -16.77
N SER A 34 0.96 -4.15 -16.25
CA SER A 34 0.17 -5.37 -16.37
C SER A 34 -1.20 -5.23 -15.70
N PRO A 35 -2.27 -5.83 -16.27
CA PRO A 35 -3.59 -5.86 -15.66
C PRO A 35 -3.57 -6.68 -14.37
N THR A 36 -4.57 -6.46 -13.53
CA THR A 36 -4.74 -7.18 -12.26
C THR A 36 -6.14 -7.82 -12.21
N CYS A 37 -6.46 -8.54 -11.13
CA CYS A 37 -7.82 -9.03 -10.90
C CYS A 37 -8.84 -7.91 -10.64
N TYR A 38 -8.38 -6.67 -10.42
CA TYR A 38 -9.18 -5.47 -10.39
C TYR A 38 -9.05 -4.75 -11.74
N PRO A 39 -10.11 -4.75 -12.59
CA PRO A 39 -10.02 -4.25 -13.97
C PRO A 39 -9.47 -2.83 -14.11
N GLU A 40 -9.78 -1.96 -13.14
CA GLU A 40 -9.36 -0.56 -13.13
C GLU A 40 -7.90 -0.35 -12.66
N TRP A 41 -7.25 -1.39 -12.10
CA TRP A 41 -5.93 -1.27 -11.48
C TRP A 41 -4.89 -2.04 -12.28
N LYS A 42 -3.77 -1.38 -12.56
CA LYS A 42 -2.53 -2.03 -12.97
C LYS A 42 -1.65 -2.29 -11.75
N VAL A 43 -0.59 -3.08 -11.93
CA VAL A 43 0.37 -3.40 -10.85
C VAL A 43 0.92 -2.13 -10.17
N LYS A 44 1.21 -1.07 -10.94
CA LYS A 44 1.66 0.23 -10.39
C LYS A 44 0.66 0.86 -9.43
N ASP A 45 -0.63 0.69 -9.66
CA ASP A 45 -1.66 1.35 -8.87
C ASP A 45 -1.85 0.62 -7.54
N ILE A 46 -1.78 -0.73 -7.55
CA ILE A 46 -1.72 -1.53 -6.31
C ILE A 46 -0.49 -1.14 -5.49
N ALA A 47 0.69 -1.09 -6.11
CA ALA A 47 1.91 -0.76 -5.40
C ALA A 47 1.91 0.67 -4.82
N ALA A 48 1.42 1.65 -5.58
CA ALA A 48 1.28 3.02 -5.11
C ALA A 48 0.34 3.09 -3.89
N HIS A 49 -0.79 2.39 -3.93
CA HIS A 49 -1.74 2.30 -2.82
C HIS A 49 -1.10 1.72 -1.54
N LEU A 50 -0.36 0.61 -1.67
CA LEU A 50 0.33 -0.03 -0.55
C LEU A 50 1.41 0.89 0.06
N ILE A 51 2.25 1.50 -0.80
CA ILE A 51 3.34 2.38 -0.35
C ILE A 51 2.81 3.66 0.29
N GLN A 52 1.72 4.24 -0.23
CA GLN A 52 1.10 5.46 0.30
C GLN A 52 0.76 5.32 1.79
N SER A 53 0.27 4.15 2.22
CA SER A 53 -0.05 3.90 3.62
C SER A 53 1.20 3.90 4.51
N GLY A 54 2.31 3.32 4.04
CA GLY A 54 3.60 3.37 4.75
C GLY A 54 4.17 4.79 4.85
N LEU A 55 4.17 5.53 3.74
CA LEU A 55 4.64 6.92 3.68
C LEU A 55 3.81 7.83 4.58
N ASN A 56 2.48 7.69 4.60
CA ASN A 56 1.61 8.45 5.50
C ASN A 56 1.95 8.21 6.97
N ARG A 57 2.26 6.96 7.36
CA ARG A 57 2.66 6.65 8.73
C ARG A 57 4.01 7.27 9.07
N LEU A 58 5.00 7.18 8.18
CA LEU A 58 6.32 7.80 8.39
C LEU A 58 6.19 9.32 8.52
N SER A 59 5.50 9.97 7.58
CA SER A 59 5.27 11.41 7.60
C SER A 59 4.63 11.87 8.92
N ARG A 60 3.56 11.20 9.35
CA ARG A 60 2.81 11.56 10.57
C ARG A 60 3.58 11.24 11.87
N GLN A 61 4.16 10.05 11.96
CA GLN A 61 4.66 9.49 13.22
C GLN A 61 6.16 9.70 13.41
N ARG A 62 6.95 9.59 12.35
CA ARG A 62 8.40 9.76 12.40
C ARG A 62 8.79 11.21 12.14
N ASP A 63 8.19 11.82 11.12
CA ASP A 63 8.64 13.13 10.62
C ASP A 63 7.82 14.31 11.20
N GLY A 64 6.74 14.03 11.93
CA GLY A 64 5.94 15.06 12.60
C GLY A 64 5.13 15.95 11.63
N PHE A 65 4.83 15.47 10.42
CA PHE A 65 4.01 16.16 9.42
C PHE A 65 2.62 15.50 9.32
N PRO A 66 1.70 15.77 10.27
CA PRO A 66 0.33 15.31 10.14
C PRO A 66 -0.36 15.97 8.94
N SER A 67 -1.14 15.20 8.18
CA SER A 67 -2.06 15.78 7.19
C SER A 67 -3.01 16.72 7.93
N LYS A 68 -3.03 18.01 7.55
CA LYS A 68 -3.82 19.04 8.24
C LYS A 68 -5.33 18.82 8.11
N GLU A 69 -5.75 18.05 7.12
CA GLU A 69 -7.14 17.66 6.89
C GLU A 69 -7.21 16.14 6.68
N PRO A 70 -8.26 15.46 7.18
CA PRO A 70 -8.55 14.12 6.69
C PRO A 70 -8.77 14.26 5.19
N LEU A 71 -7.95 13.55 4.39
CA LEU A 71 -8.25 13.42 2.97
C LEU A 71 -9.71 12.94 2.89
N PRO A 72 -10.60 13.61 2.13
CA PRO A 72 -11.94 13.07 1.90
C PRO A 72 -11.75 11.62 1.45
N PRO A 73 -12.59 10.66 1.87
CA PRO A 73 -12.40 9.25 1.53
C PRO A 73 -12.11 9.16 0.03
N LEU A 74 -10.83 8.92 -0.29
CA LEU A 74 -10.35 8.94 -1.65
C LEU A 74 -10.80 7.60 -2.21
N GLY A 75 -11.97 7.61 -2.87
CA GLY A 75 -12.31 6.56 -3.81
C GLY A 75 -11.12 6.38 -4.73
N PHE A 76 -10.78 5.12 -4.99
CA PHE A 76 -9.57 4.74 -5.73
C PHE A 76 -9.37 5.55 -7.02
N GLU A 77 -10.48 5.89 -7.68
CA GLU A 77 -10.57 6.71 -8.90
C GLU A 77 -9.77 8.03 -8.85
N LYS A 78 -9.66 8.65 -7.67
CA LYS A 78 -8.97 9.95 -7.50
C LYS A 78 -7.46 9.82 -7.32
N ILE A 79 -6.96 8.65 -6.94
CA ILE A 79 -5.51 8.38 -6.81
C ILE A 79 -4.86 8.29 -8.20
N LEU A 80 -5.61 7.82 -9.21
CA LEU A 80 -5.12 7.66 -10.59
C LEU A 80 -4.82 8.98 -11.32
N ASN A 81 -5.38 10.10 -10.87
CA ASN A 81 -5.29 11.41 -11.54
C ASN A 81 -4.23 12.37 -10.94
N ILE A 82 -3.37 11.87 -10.05
CA ILE A 82 -2.31 12.68 -9.40
C ILE A 82 -0.95 12.54 -10.14
N VAL A 83 -0.90 11.86 -11.29
CA VAL A 83 0.32 11.67 -12.10
C VAL A 83 0.15 12.22 -13.50
#